data_AF-A0AAV8ZSY7-F1
#
_entry.id   AF-A0AAV8ZSY7-F1
#
_cell.length_a   1.000
_cell.length_b   1.000
_cell.length_c   1.000
_cell.angle_alpha   90.00
_cell.angle_beta   90.00
_cell.angle_gamma   90.00
#
_symmetry.space_group_name_H-M   'P 1'
#
loop_
_entity.id
_entity.type
_entity.pdbx_description
1 polymer ?
#
loop_
_entity_poly.entity_id
_entity_poly.type
_entity_poly.pdbx_seq_one_letter_code
_entity_poly.pdbx_strand_id
1 'polypeptide(L)'
;MCHTIHRRGSKSLIAIIGLTLIGYITACGRTILRAGLSQSDKQIIIDMHNTMRQSIALGQVGGQPPATNMMEMKWDNELANRAQNWALSCQSEWHDQQRDVSRFPVGQNIATSWTTRKPATENDSKPDFVDAMNKWFNEFKQFSFGGVGRRGGTGHYTQVGNSTGTFF
;
A
#
# COMPACT_ATOMS: atom_id res chain seq x y z
N MET A 1 -69.36 -18.75 -37.13
CA MET A 1 -68.27 -17.85 -37.54
C MET A 1 -67.55 -17.38 -36.30
N CYS A 2 -66.27 -17.74 -36.18
CA CYS A 2 -65.40 -17.46 -35.05
C CYS A 2 -64.72 -16.10 -35.27
N HIS A 3 -64.79 -15.18 -34.32
CA HIS A 3 -64.00 -13.95 -34.33
C HIS A 3 -63.21 -13.83 -33.03
N THR A 4 -61.93 -14.18 -33.13
CA THR A 4 -60.91 -14.06 -32.10
C THR A 4 -60.39 -12.62 -32.08
N ILE A 5 -60.58 -11.90 -30.98
CA ILE A 5 -60.00 -10.57 -30.74
C ILE A 5 -58.53 -10.75 -30.31
N HIS A 6 -57.59 -10.37 -31.17
CA HIS A 6 -56.17 -10.30 -30.82
C HIS A 6 -55.89 -9.03 -29.99
N ARG A 7 -55.64 -9.17 -28.68
CA ARG A 7 -55.00 -8.12 -27.88
C ARG A 7 -53.49 -8.15 -28.12
N ARG A 8 -52.95 -7.18 -28.86
CA ARG A 8 -51.50 -6.90 -28.92
C ARG A 8 -51.08 -6.27 -27.59
N GLY A 9 -50.45 -7.06 -26.72
CA GLY A 9 -49.73 -6.54 -25.56
C GLY A 9 -48.45 -5.85 -26.02
N SER A 10 -48.40 -4.52 -25.92
CA SER A 10 -47.16 -3.76 -26.07
C SER A 10 -46.33 -3.97 -24.81
N LYS A 11 -45.30 -4.83 -24.89
CA LYS A 11 -44.31 -4.97 -23.81
C LYS A 11 -43.38 -3.77 -23.89
N SER A 12 -43.66 -2.73 -23.12
CA SER A 12 -42.75 -1.61 -22.90
C SER A 12 -41.51 -2.12 -22.17
N LEU A 13 -40.42 -2.32 -22.91
CA LEU A 13 -39.08 -2.51 -22.35
C LEU A 13 -38.55 -1.13 -21.97
N ILE A 14 -38.66 -0.77 -20.69
CA ILE A 14 -37.90 0.34 -20.11
C ILE A 14 -36.48 -0.19 -19.89
N ALA A 15 -35.58 0.12 -20.82
CA ALA A 15 -34.16 -0.09 -20.62
C ALA A 15 -33.67 0.96 -19.60
N ILE A 16 -33.53 0.55 -18.33
CA ILE A 16 -32.81 1.35 -17.34
C ILE A 16 -31.33 1.28 -17.73
N ILE A 17 -30.86 2.27 -18.49
CA ILE A 17 -29.43 2.49 -18.67
C ILE A 17 -28.94 2.96 -17.30
N GLY A 18 -28.45 2.01 -16.50
CA GLY A 18 -27.69 2.32 -15.30
C GLY A 18 -26.44 3.06 -15.73
N LEU A 19 -26.50 4.38 -15.76
CA LEU A 19 -25.33 5.22 -15.91
C LEU A 19 -24.55 5.08 -14.60
N THR A 20 -23.72 4.03 -14.49
CA THR A 20 -22.67 4.00 -13.51
C THR A 20 -21.76 5.16 -13.87
N LEU A 21 -21.96 6.30 -13.20
CA LEU A 21 -20.94 7.32 -13.10
C LEU A 21 -19.75 6.63 -12.44
N ILE A 22 -18.85 6.08 -13.26
CA ILE A 22 -17.50 5.75 -12.85
C ILE A 22 -16.90 7.12 -12.55
N GLY A 23 -17.09 7.57 -11.31
CA GLY A 23 -16.48 8.79 -10.81
C GLY A 23 -14.98 8.54 -10.82
N TYR A 24 -14.32 8.95 -11.89
CA TYR A 24 -12.86 8.94 -11.94
C TYR A 24 -12.39 9.92 -10.87
N ILE A 25 -11.79 9.39 -9.81
CA ILE A 25 -11.10 10.21 -8.83
C ILE A 25 -9.91 10.82 -9.59
N THR A 26 -9.86 12.14 -9.63
CA THR A 26 -8.69 12.86 -10.13
C THR A 26 -7.87 13.31 -8.93
N ALA A 27 -6.57 13.04 -8.97
CA ALA A 27 -5.63 13.61 -8.02
C ALA A 27 -4.34 13.96 -8.77
N CYS A 28 -3.68 15.04 -8.37
CA CYS A 28 -2.43 15.50 -8.98
C CYS A 28 -2.53 15.79 -10.50
N GLY A 29 -3.71 16.16 -10.99
CA GLY A 29 -3.96 16.34 -12.43
C GLY A 29 -3.92 15.04 -13.24
N ARG A 30 -4.03 13.88 -12.59
CA ARG A 30 -4.01 12.55 -13.21
C ARG A 30 -5.25 11.75 -12.82
N THR A 31 -5.61 10.79 -13.66
CA THR A 31 -6.64 9.80 -13.34
C THR A 31 -6.10 8.79 -12.33
N ILE A 32 -6.76 8.67 -11.18
CA ILE A 32 -6.44 7.65 -10.19
C ILE A 32 -7.19 6.37 -10.55
N LEU A 33 -6.42 5.31 -10.83
CA LEU A 33 -6.96 4.00 -11.19
C LEU A 33 -7.40 3.20 -9.97
N ARG A 34 -6.74 3.40 -8.84
CA ARG A 34 -7.03 2.74 -7.56
C ARG A 34 -6.54 3.61 -6.41
N ALA A 35 -7.34 3.69 -5.35
CA ALA A 35 -6.97 4.29 -4.08
C ALA A 35 -7.53 3.44 -2.93
N GLY A 36 -6.94 3.56 -1.75
CA GLY A 36 -7.33 2.78 -0.59
C GLY A 36 -6.71 1.38 -0.56
N LEU A 37 -6.77 0.79 0.64
CA LEU A 37 -6.31 -0.56 0.92
C LEU A 37 -7.51 -1.44 1.30
N SER A 38 -7.59 -2.63 0.69
CA SER A 38 -8.51 -3.67 1.14
C SER A 38 -8.05 -4.27 2.47
N GLN A 39 -8.92 -5.00 3.17
CA GLN A 39 -8.53 -5.67 4.41
C GLN A 39 -7.39 -6.69 4.20
N SER A 40 -7.39 -7.39 3.06
CA SER A 40 -6.29 -8.29 2.70
C SER A 40 -4.99 -7.54 2.46
N ASP A 41 -5.03 -6.36 1.85
CA ASP A 41 -3.82 -5.54 1.63
C ASP A 41 -3.21 -5.16 2.99
N LYS A 42 -4.04 -4.68 3.92
CA LYS A 42 -3.62 -4.33 5.29
C LYS A 42 -2.98 -5.52 6.02
N GLN A 43 -3.61 -6.69 5.90
CA GLN A 43 -3.14 -7.91 6.55
C GLN A 43 -1.77 -8.37 5.99
N ILE A 44 -1.63 -8.39 4.66
CA ILE A 44 -0.35 -8.73 4.01
C ILE A 44 0.76 -7.78 4.48
N ILE A 45 0.48 -6.47 4.53
CA ILE A 45 1.45 -5.46 4.92
C ILE A 45 1.93 -5.67 6.37
N ILE A 46 1.01 -5.87 7.31
CA ILE A 46 1.37 -6.03 8.72
C ILE A 46 2.06 -7.37 8.99
N ASP A 47 1.60 -8.45 8.37
CA ASP A 47 2.18 -9.80 8.53
C ASP A 47 3.61 -9.86 7.98
N MET A 48 3.86 -9.22 6.84
CA MET A 48 5.20 -9.14 6.27
C MET A 48 6.15 -8.35 7.17
N HIS A 49 5.73 -7.20 7.69
CA HIS A 49 6.54 -6.43 8.66
C HIS A 49 6.88 -7.27 9.88
N ASN A 50 5.88 -7.92 10.48
CA ASN A 50 6.07 -8.69 11.71
C ASN A 50 6.95 -9.92 11.48
N THR A 51 6.81 -10.60 10.34
CA THR A 51 7.67 -11.72 9.95
C THR A 51 9.12 -11.27 9.75
N MET A 52 9.33 -10.15 9.05
CA MET A 52 10.66 -9.58 8.81
C MET A 52 11.32 -9.16 10.12
N ARG A 53 10.58 -8.46 11.00
CA ARG A 53 11.05 -8.04 12.32
C ARG A 53 11.39 -9.24 13.21
N GLN A 54 10.57 -10.28 13.19
CA GLN A 54 10.84 -11.53 13.91
C GLN A 54 12.13 -12.19 13.40
N SER A 55 12.35 -12.23 12.09
CA SER A 55 13.59 -12.80 11.52
C SER A 55 14.85 -12.04 11.97
N ILE A 56 14.78 -10.72 12.07
CA ILE A 56 15.85 -9.90 12.66
C ILE A 56 16.04 -10.24 14.13
N ALA A 57 14.95 -10.29 14.91
CA ALA A 57 14.99 -10.56 16.34
C ALA A 57 15.63 -11.91 16.66
N LEU A 58 15.33 -12.93 15.86
CA LEU A 58 15.87 -14.29 15.97
C LEU A 58 17.31 -14.42 15.45
N GLY A 59 17.92 -13.36 14.94
CA GLY A 59 19.28 -13.41 14.36
C GLY A 59 19.37 -14.21 13.06
N GLN A 60 18.27 -14.33 12.32
CA GLN A 60 18.20 -15.10 11.06
C GLN A 60 18.64 -14.28 9.85
N VAL A 61 18.85 -12.97 10.02
CA VAL A 61 19.31 -12.08 8.96
C VAL A 61 20.83 -11.95 9.04
N GLY A 62 21.52 -12.42 8.00
CA GLY A 62 22.98 -12.44 7.96
C GLY A 62 23.60 -11.04 8.17
N GLY A 63 24.65 -10.98 8.99
CA GLY A 63 25.35 -9.73 9.30
C GLY A 63 24.63 -8.82 10.30
N GLN A 64 23.51 -9.26 10.87
CA GLN A 64 22.71 -8.50 11.84
C GLN A 64 22.69 -9.23 13.18
N PRO A 65 22.88 -8.54 14.30
CA PRO A 65 22.73 -9.16 15.60
C PRO A 65 21.25 -9.45 15.90
N PRO A 66 20.95 -10.45 16.73
CA PRO A 66 19.60 -10.64 17.26
C PRO A 66 19.17 -9.42 18.09
N ALA A 67 17.87 -9.17 18.13
CA ALA A 67 17.29 -8.07 18.88
C ALA A 67 16.49 -8.60 20.08
N THR A 68 16.74 -8.03 21.27
CA THR A 68 16.11 -8.47 22.52
C THR A 68 14.77 -7.79 22.82
N ASN A 69 14.45 -6.70 22.12
CA ASN A 69 13.23 -5.90 22.37
C ASN A 69 12.55 -5.49 21.06
N MET A 70 12.35 -6.44 20.15
CA MET A 70 11.64 -6.22 18.89
C MET A 70 10.15 -6.50 19.06
N MET A 71 9.35 -5.45 19.19
CA MET A 71 7.91 -5.58 19.39
C MET A 71 7.17 -5.83 18.08
N GLU A 72 6.07 -6.56 18.16
CA GLU A 72 5.12 -6.72 17.06
C GLU A 72 4.46 -5.38 16.71
N MET A 73 4.36 -5.07 15.42
CA MET A 73 3.63 -3.91 14.93
C MET A 73 2.13 -4.21 14.85
N LYS A 74 1.32 -3.18 15.12
CA LYS A 74 -0.13 -3.20 14.96
C LYS A 74 -0.57 -2.18 13.94
N TRP A 75 -1.61 -2.51 13.17
CA TRP A 75 -2.22 -1.57 12.23
C TRP A 75 -2.82 -0.35 12.96
N ASP A 76 -2.52 0.84 12.47
CA ASP A 76 -3.01 2.11 12.98
C ASP A 76 -3.75 2.88 11.89
N ASN A 77 -5.05 3.11 12.10
CA ASN A 77 -5.89 3.76 11.09
C ASN A 77 -5.55 5.25 10.91
N GLU A 78 -4.97 5.93 11.91
CA GLU A 78 -4.55 7.33 11.75
C GLU A 78 -3.33 7.41 10.81
N LEU A 79 -2.35 6.54 11.01
CA LEU A 79 -1.16 6.45 10.16
C LEU A 79 -1.54 6.04 8.73
N ALA A 80 -2.40 5.03 8.58
CA ALA A 80 -2.89 4.60 7.29
C ALA A 80 -3.60 5.71 6.50
N ASN A 81 -4.44 6.51 7.18
CA ASN A 81 -5.14 7.63 6.54
C ASN A 81 -4.15 8.73 6.09
N ARG A 82 -3.14 9.05 6.90
CA ARG A 82 -2.08 9.99 6.51
C ARG A 82 -1.28 9.48 5.33
N ALA A 83 -0.86 8.22 5.35
CA ALA A 83 -0.14 7.59 4.25
C ALA A 83 -0.97 7.59 2.96
N GLN A 84 -2.27 7.32 3.05
CA GLN A 84 -3.17 7.38 1.90
C GLN A 84 -3.31 8.80 1.34
N ASN A 85 -3.42 9.81 2.21
CA ASN A 85 -3.47 11.21 1.79
C ASN A 85 -2.17 11.64 1.09
N TRP A 86 -1.01 11.23 1.62
CA TRP A 86 0.27 11.48 0.97
C TRP A 86 0.37 10.78 -0.39
N ALA A 87 -0.06 9.53 -0.50
CA ALA A 87 -0.09 8.81 -1.78
C ALA A 87 -0.98 9.52 -2.82
N LEU A 88 -2.10 10.12 -2.39
CA LEU A 88 -2.98 10.93 -3.24
C LEU A 88 -2.37 12.26 -3.68
N SER A 89 -1.26 12.71 -3.08
CA SER A 89 -0.51 13.88 -3.56
C SER A 89 0.42 13.58 -4.73
N CYS A 90 0.67 12.29 -5.02
CA CYS A 90 1.57 11.80 -6.06
C CYS A 90 3.02 12.31 -5.96
N GLN A 91 3.45 12.78 -4.79
CA GLN A 91 4.81 13.27 -4.54
C GLN A 91 5.70 12.15 -3.99
N SER A 92 5.92 11.09 -4.77
CA SER A 92 6.69 9.93 -4.29
C SER A 92 8.20 10.14 -4.24
N GLU A 93 8.70 11.24 -4.81
CA GLU A 93 10.12 11.63 -4.75
C GLU A 93 10.52 12.27 -3.41
N TRP A 94 9.52 12.65 -2.60
CA TRP A 94 9.72 13.38 -1.36
C TRP A 94 9.00 12.70 -0.20
N HIS A 95 9.52 12.90 1.00
CA HIS A 95 8.83 12.52 2.21
C HIS A 95 7.90 13.65 2.68
N ASP A 96 6.76 13.27 3.24
CA ASP A 96 5.83 14.21 3.87
C ASP A 96 6.50 14.87 5.08
N GLN A 97 6.69 16.19 5.02
CA GLN A 97 7.29 16.97 6.11
C GLN A 97 6.37 17.14 7.32
N GLN A 98 5.07 16.86 7.18
CA GLN A 98 4.02 17.05 8.20
C GLN A 98 3.31 15.73 8.58
N ARG A 99 4.01 14.61 8.41
CA ARG A 99 3.47 13.26 8.67
C ARG A 99 3.25 12.91 10.13
N ASP A 100 3.83 13.69 11.05
CA ASP A 100 3.75 13.42 12.48
C ASP A 100 2.30 13.47 12.97
N VAL A 101 1.98 12.60 13.92
CA VAL A 101 0.70 12.59 14.63
C VAL A 101 0.89 13.24 16.00
N SER A 102 -0.20 13.65 16.65
CA SER A 102 -0.14 14.23 17.99
C SER A 102 0.50 13.29 19.02
N ARG A 103 0.44 11.98 18.77
CA ARG A 103 0.96 10.94 19.66
C ARG A 103 2.48 10.79 19.58
N PHE A 104 3.11 11.01 18.41
CA PHE A 104 4.53 10.75 18.19
C PHE A 104 4.99 11.18 16.78
N PRO A 105 6.32 11.39 16.59
CA PRO A 105 6.92 11.50 15.27
C PRO A 105 6.75 10.23 14.44
N VAL A 106 6.57 10.37 13.13
CA VAL A 106 6.21 9.26 12.23
C VAL A 106 7.33 8.98 11.21
N GLY A 107 7.69 7.71 11.04
CA GLY A 107 8.56 7.26 9.94
C GLY A 107 7.80 7.18 8.62
N GLN A 108 8.50 7.08 7.49
CA GLN A 108 7.86 6.87 6.19
C GLN A 108 8.78 6.11 5.24
N ASN A 109 8.29 4.97 4.74
CA ASN A 109 8.86 4.29 3.59
C ASN A 109 7.96 4.54 2.36
N ILE A 110 8.58 4.80 1.20
CA ILE A 110 7.87 5.04 -0.07
C ILE A 110 8.37 4.03 -1.11
N ALA A 111 7.45 3.48 -1.89
CA ALA A 111 7.74 2.62 -3.03
C ALA A 111 7.03 3.17 -4.26
N THR A 112 7.69 3.10 -5.40
CA THR A 112 7.13 3.53 -6.69
C THR A 112 7.58 2.58 -7.79
N SER A 113 6.66 2.24 -8.68
CA SER A 113 6.93 1.50 -9.91
C SER A 113 6.34 2.26 -11.09
N TRP A 114 6.97 2.11 -12.25
CA TRP A 114 6.56 2.78 -13.49
C TRP A 114 6.47 1.78 -14.62
N THR A 115 5.52 2.01 -15.53
CA THR A 115 5.40 1.25 -16.77
C THR A 115 4.88 2.15 -17.88
N THR A 116 5.30 1.88 -19.11
CA THR A 116 4.76 2.52 -20.32
C THR A 116 3.56 1.76 -20.88
N ARG A 117 3.31 0.54 -20.40
CA ARG A 117 2.16 -0.27 -20.80
C ARG A 117 0.90 0.33 -20.20
N LYS A 118 -0.08 0.66 -21.05
CA LYS A 118 -1.40 1.09 -20.58
C LYS A 118 -2.09 -0.07 -19.84
N PRO A 119 -2.81 0.21 -18.74
CA PRO A 119 -3.57 -0.81 -18.03
C PRO A 119 -4.65 -1.38 -18.95
N ALA A 120 -4.72 -2.70 -19.03
CA ALA A 120 -5.72 -3.46 -19.78
C ALA A 120 -6.77 -4.09 -18.86
N THR A 121 -6.40 -4.36 -17.60
CA THR A 121 -7.30 -4.96 -16.59
C THR A 121 -7.16 -4.26 -15.24
N GLU A 122 -8.10 -4.46 -14.33
CA GLU A 122 -8.01 -3.93 -12.96
C GLU A 122 -6.76 -4.43 -12.21
N ASN A 123 -6.29 -5.64 -12.54
CA ASN A 123 -5.08 -6.21 -11.95
C ASN A 123 -3.83 -5.39 -12.28
N ASP A 124 -3.81 -4.68 -13.41
CA ASP A 124 -2.66 -3.83 -13.80
C ASP A 124 -2.52 -2.59 -12.91
N SER A 125 -3.57 -2.23 -12.18
CA SER A 125 -3.58 -1.12 -11.23
C SER A 125 -3.37 -1.56 -9.78
N LYS A 126 -3.18 -2.86 -9.53
CA LYS A 126 -2.96 -3.38 -8.18
C LYS A 126 -1.53 -3.09 -7.74
N PRO A 127 -1.33 -2.46 -6.58
CA PRO A 127 0.01 -2.32 -6.00
C PRO A 127 0.57 -3.70 -5.62
N ASP A 128 1.86 -3.90 -5.87
CA ASP A 128 2.60 -5.08 -5.42
C ASP A 128 3.28 -4.79 -4.08
N PHE A 129 2.53 -4.95 -2.99
CA PHE A 129 3.06 -4.75 -1.64
C PHE A 129 4.17 -5.76 -1.31
N VAL A 130 4.09 -6.98 -1.84
CA VAL A 130 5.07 -8.03 -1.56
C VAL A 130 6.43 -7.64 -2.13
N ASP A 131 6.48 -7.19 -3.39
CA ASP A 131 7.69 -6.69 -4.02
C ASP A 131 8.25 -5.45 -3.29
N ALA A 132 7.41 -4.49 -2.93
CA ALA A 132 7.82 -3.30 -2.19
C ALA A 132 8.47 -3.63 -0.84
N MET A 133 7.82 -4.47 -0.02
CA MET A 133 8.34 -4.90 1.27
C MET A 133 9.65 -5.68 1.14
N ASN A 134 9.71 -6.59 0.16
CA ASN A 134 10.93 -7.35 -0.11
C ASN A 134 12.08 -6.44 -0.54
N LYS A 135 11.84 -5.42 -1.36
CA LYS A 135 12.86 -4.45 -1.76
C LYS A 135 13.38 -3.67 -0.56
N TRP A 136 12.49 -3.12 0.27
CA TRP A 136 12.86 -2.42 1.49
C TRP A 136 13.66 -3.30 2.43
N PHE A 137 13.23 -4.53 2.67
CA PHE A 137 13.92 -5.44 3.57
C PHE A 137 15.28 -5.85 3.03
N ASN A 138 15.38 -6.18 1.73
CA ASN A 138 16.62 -6.63 1.09
C ASN A 138 17.78 -5.64 1.14
N GLU A 139 17.54 -4.37 1.50
CA GLU A 139 18.62 -3.42 1.78
C GLU A 139 19.50 -3.87 2.96
N PHE A 140 19.06 -4.84 3.78
CA PHE A 140 19.90 -5.50 4.79
C PHE A 140 21.22 -6.01 4.21
N LYS A 141 21.24 -6.42 2.93
CA LYS A 141 22.44 -6.92 2.22
C LYS A 141 23.51 -5.85 2.07
N GLN A 142 23.12 -4.57 2.10
CA GLN A 142 24.02 -3.43 2.00
C GLN A 142 24.26 -2.77 3.37
N PHE A 143 23.47 -3.13 4.37
CA PHE A 143 23.56 -2.60 5.73
C PHE A 143 24.63 -3.35 6.54
N SER A 144 25.42 -2.61 7.30
CA SER A 144 26.42 -3.17 8.22
C SER A 144 26.16 -2.68 9.64
N PHE A 145 25.85 -3.60 10.55
CA PHE A 145 25.64 -3.28 11.96
C PHE A 145 26.94 -2.76 12.60
N GLY A 146 26.86 -1.65 13.35
CA GLY A 146 28.01 -1.07 14.05
C GLY A 146 29.06 -0.38 13.16
N GLY A 147 28.89 -0.37 11.84
CA GLY A 147 29.80 0.29 10.90
C GLY A 147 29.56 1.80 10.81
N VAL A 148 30.58 2.61 11.07
CA VAL A 148 30.56 4.05 10.80
C VAL A 148 30.66 4.25 9.29
N GLY A 149 29.49 4.34 8.65
CA GLY A 149 29.38 4.61 7.23
C GLY A 149 27.99 4.26 6.75
N ARG A 150 27.10 5.26 6.68
CA ARG A 150 25.82 5.13 5.98
C ARG A 150 26.14 4.88 4.51
N ARG A 151 26.25 3.61 4.10
CA ARG A 151 26.03 3.28 2.70
C ARG A 151 24.62 3.78 2.40
N GLY A 152 24.50 4.74 1.47
CA GLY A 152 23.19 5.27 1.08
C GLY A 152 22.28 4.13 0.64
N GLY A 153 20.96 4.28 0.84
CA GLY A 153 20.00 3.28 0.37
C GLY A 153 19.74 2.10 1.32
N THR A 154 19.96 2.26 2.63
CA THR A 154 19.51 1.29 3.65
C THR A 154 18.42 1.84 4.59
N GLY A 155 17.85 2.99 4.22
CA GLY A 155 16.88 3.71 5.04
C GLY A 155 15.60 2.92 5.26
N HIS A 156 15.13 2.23 4.22
CA HIS A 156 13.88 1.47 4.31
C HIS A 156 14.06 0.25 5.21
N TYR A 157 15.15 -0.50 5.05
CA TYR A 157 15.45 -1.65 5.91
C TYR A 157 15.57 -1.25 7.38
N THR A 158 16.33 -0.20 7.68
CA THR A 158 16.51 0.27 9.07
C THR A 158 15.19 0.75 9.69
N GLN A 159 14.26 1.26 8.89
CA GLN A 159 12.91 1.59 9.34
C GLN A 159 12.05 0.34 9.61
N VAL A 160 12.07 -0.67 8.72
CA VAL A 160 11.37 -1.96 8.94
C VAL A 160 11.84 -2.62 10.24
N GLY A 161 13.16 -2.64 10.45
CA GLY A 161 13.81 -3.19 11.64
C GLY A 161 13.86 -2.27 12.87
N ASN A 162 13.14 -1.14 12.89
CA ASN A 162 13.20 -0.22 14.02
C ASN A 162 12.44 -0.78 15.24
N SER A 163 13.16 -1.15 16.30
CA SER A 163 12.58 -1.73 17.52
C SER A 163 11.60 -0.83 18.26
N THR A 164 11.69 0.50 18.08
CA THR A 164 10.78 1.46 18.72
C THR A 164 9.44 1.63 17.98
N GLY A 165 9.38 1.24 16.71
CA GLY A 165 8.15 1.29 15.92
C GLY A 165 7.21 0.13 16.29
N THR A 166 6.05 0.44 16.84
CA THR A 166 5.02 -0.55 17.21
C THR A 166 3.71 -0.40 16.42
N PHE A 167 3.65 0.60 15.54
CA PHE A 167 2.46 0.89 14.73
C PHE A 167 2.86 1.00 13.26
N PHE A 168 1.96 0.52 12.39
CA PHE A 168 2.02 0.68 10.94
C PHE A 168 0.77 1.42 10.46
#